data_AF-A0A2E9CU80-F1
#
_entry.id   AF-A0A2E9CU80-F1
#
_cell.length_a   1.000
_cell.length_b   1.000
_cell.length_c   1.000
_cell.angle_alpha   90.00
_cell.angle_beta   90.00
_cell.angle_gamma   90.00
#
_symmetry.space_group_name_H-M   'P 1'
#
loop_
_entity.id
_entity.type
_entity.pdbx_description
1 polymer ?
#
loop_
_entity_poly.entity_id
_entity_poly.type
_entity_poly.pdbx_seq_one_letter_code
_entity_poly.pdbx_strand_id
1 'polypeptide(L)'
;MYHPTAAVGAANESLARVLAHAIDAAGKPRHRIANECGMHRETLLRVARGERPIGLDEAARVLAACGAPPRATMILALAGQEDLACEWMHGEMGEFLEEFFTSLPVHLQRTLGRRIDDLRPRWAGGTAQLVARMLAKHIDDFANRDIAMSLPR
;
A
#
# COMPACT_ATOMS: atom_id res chain seq x y z
N MET A 1 -11.80 9.95 24.91
CA MET A 1 -10.39 9.63 25.19
C MET A 1 -9.91 8.69 24.09
N TYR A 2 -8.87 9.08 23.34
CA TYR A 2 -8.21 8.18 22.39
C TYR A 2 -7.30 7.26 23.21
N HIS A 3 -7.61 5.96 23.26
CA HIS A 3 -6.76 4.98 23.94
C HIS A 3 -5.70 4.46 22.94
N PRO A 4 -4.42 4.86 23.08
CA PRO A 4 -3.40 4.55 22.09
C PRO A 4 -3.13 3.05 21.98
N THR A 5 -3.30 2.31 23.08
CA THR A 5 -3.04 0.87 23.17
C THR A 5 -4.05 0.02 22.37
N ALA A 6 -5.32 0.42 22.33
CA ALA A 6 -6.33 -0.28 21.52
C ALA A 6 -6.09 -0.07 20.01
N ALA A 7 -5.69 1.14 19.62
CA ALA A 7 -5.37 1.47 18.23
C ALA A 7 -4.08 0.76 17.74
N VAL A 8 -3.07 0.63 18.61
CA VAL A 8 -1.80 -0.06 18.29
C VAL A 8 -2.00 -1.58 18.17
N GLY A 9 -2.91 -2.17 18.95
CA GLY A 9 -3.30 -3.58 18.81
C GLY A 9 -3.95 -3.85 17.46
N ALA A 10 -4.95 -3.05 17.08
CA ALA A 10 -5.64 -3.15 15.79
C ALA A 10 -4.68 -2.98 14.59
N ALA A 11 -3.71 -2.07 14.69
CA ALA A 11 -2.71 -1.86 13.63
C ALA A 11 -1.79 -3.08 13.44
N ASN A 12 -1.29 -3.69 14.52
CA ASN A 12 -0.45 -4.90 14.41
C ASN A 12 -1.24 -6.11 13.90
N GLU A 13 -2.50 -6.26 14.30
CA GLU A 13 -3.38 -7.31 13.77
C GLU A 13 -3.62 -7.15 12.27
N SER A 14 -3.88 -5.92 11.82
CA SER A 14 -4.04 -5.61 10.39
C SER A 14 -2.76 -5.92 9.60
N LEU A 15 -1.61 -5.48 10.09
CA LEU A 15 -0.32 -5.80 9.47
C LEU A 15 -0.05 -7.31 9.47
N ALA A 16 -0.35 -8.03 10.54
CA ALA A 16 -0.17 -9.48 10.61
C ALA A 16 -0.99 -10.21 9.53
N ARG A 17 -2.26 -9.82 9.32
CA ARG A 17 -3.12 -10.38 8.27
C ARG A 17 -2.52 -10.20 6.87
N VAL A 18 -2.10 -8.97 6.56
CA VAL A 18 -1.55 -8.64 5.24
C VAL A 18 -0.17 -9.26 5.02
N LEU A 19 0.66 -9.35 6.07
CA LEU A 19 1.94 -10.05 6.02
C LEU A 19 1.77 -11.56 5.83
N ALA A 20 0.78 -12.17 6.48
CA ALA A 20 0.47 -13.59 6.27
C ALA A 20 0.10 -13.86 4.82
N HIS A 21 -0.77 -13.02 4.24
CA HIS A 21 -1.13 -13.10 2.82
C HIS A 21 0.11 -12.95 1.92
N ALA A 22 0.95 -11.94 2.15
CA ALA A 22 2.17 -11.71 1.39
C ALA A 22 3.11 -12.93 1.41
N ILE A 23 3.32 -13.52 2.60
CA ILE A 23 4.18 -14.68 2.79
C ILE A 23 3.65 -15.91 2.04
N ASP A 24 2.33 -16.12 2.06
CA ASP A 24 1.70 -17.27 1.41
C ASP A 24 1.66 -17.10 -0.12
N ALA A 25 1.45 -15.88 -0.60
CA ALA A 25 1.42 -15.54 -2.03
C ALA A 25 2.82 -15.42 -2.68
N ALA A 26 3.88 -15.24 -1.89
CA ALA A 26 5.24 -15.01 -2.39
C ALA A 26 5.84 -16.17 -3.24
N GLY A 27 5.25 -17.36 -3.22
CA GLY A 27 5.75 -18.53 -3.95
C GLY A 27 7.15 -19.01 -3.50
N LYS A 28 7.62 -18.55 -2.32
CA LYS A 28 8.95 -18.84 -1.77
C LYS A 28 8.83 -19.60 -0.43
N PRO A 29 9.79 -20.48 -0.10
CA PRO A 29 9.83 -21.11 1.22
C PRO A 29 9.96 -20.07 2.34
N ARG A 30 9.17 -20.21 3.42
CA ARG A 30 9.17 -19.26 4.55
C ARG A 30 10.54 -19.05 5.21
N HIS A 31 11.41 -20.07 5.24
CA HIS A 31 12.76 -19.93 5.77
C HIS A 31 13.63 -18.99 4.92
N ARG A 32 13.41 -18.96 3.60
CA ARG A 32 14.11 -18.07 2.67
C ARG A 32 13.67 -16.63 2.88
N ILE A 33 12.35 -16.39 2.99
CA ILE A 33 11.79 -15.07 3.32
C ILE A 33 12.38 -14.56 4.65
N ALA A 34 12.39 -15.41 5.68
CA ALA A 34 12.96 -15.05 6.98
C ALA A 34 14.45 -14.64 6.89
N ASN A 35 15.26 -15.41 6.14
CA ASN A 35 16.66 -15.10 5.89
C ASN A 35 16.84 -13.77 5.14
N GLU A 36 16.06 -13.51 4.08
CA GLU A 36 16.08 -12.24 3.31
C GLU A 36 15.73 -11.04 4.20
N CYS A 37 14.90 -11.24 5.23
CA CYS A 37 14.50 -10.20 6.17
C CYS A 37 15.42 -10.05 7.40
N GLY A 38 16.44 -10.90 7.53
CA GLY A 38 17.34 -10.91 8.69
C GLY A 38 16.67 -11.36 9.99
N MET A 39 15.66 -12.24 9.92
CA MET A 39 14.93 -12.73 11.10
C MET A 39 14.89 -14.25 11.18
N HIS A 40 14.72 -14.78 12.39
CA HIS A 40 14.52 -16.20 12.58
C HIS A 40 13.18 -16.65 12.00
N ARG A 41 13.12 -17.84 11.39
CA ARG A 41 11.88 -18.40 10.80
C ARG A 41 10.71 -18.40 11.78
N GLU A 42 10.95 -18.80 13.03
CA GLU A 42 9.89 -18.82 14.04
C GLU A 42 9.35 -17.41 14.35
N THR A 43 10.22 -16.40 14.36
CA THR A 43 9.81 -15.01 14.53
C THR A 43 8.87 -14.58 13.41
N LEU A 44 9.21 -14.88 12.15
CA LEU A 44 8.37 -14.60 10.99
C LEU A 44 6.99 -15.26 11.13
N LEU A 45 6.95 -16.54 11.53
CA LEU A 45 5.70 -17.28 11.70
C LEU A 45 4.82 -16.74 12.83
N ARG A 46 5.42 -16.28 13.93
CA ARG A 46 4.69 -15.67 15.04
C ARG A 46 4.12 -14.30 14.66
N VAL A 47 4.85 -13.51 13.87
CA VAL A 47 4.33 -12.25 13.32
C VAL A 47 3.15 -12.51 12.39
N ALA A 48 3.27 -13.45 11.44
CA ALA A 48 2.19 -13.77 10.51
C ALA A 48 0.91 -14.27 11.22
N ARG A 49 1.06 -14.93 12.37
CA ARG A 49 -0.06 -15.38 13.21
C ARG A 49 -0.61 -14.28 14.13
N GLY A 50 -0.02 -13.09 14.17
CA GLY A 50 -0.38 -12.03 15.11
C GLY A 50 0.04 -12.29 16.56
N GLU A 51 0.83 -13.34 16.81
CA GLU A 51 1.31 -13.73 18.15
C GLU A 51 2.52 -12.89 18.62
N ARG A 52 3.09 -12.09 17.70
CA ARG A 52 4.19 -11.15 17.99
C ARG A 52 3.96 -9.87 17.19
N PRO A 53 4.04 -8.68 17.84
CA PRO A 53 4.03 -7.42 17.10
C PRO A 53 5.27 -7.28 16.20
N ILE A 54 5.18 -6.42 15.20
CA ILE A 54 6.25 -6.14 14.24
C ILE A 54 6.45 -4.63 14.08
N GLY A 55 7.71 -4.19 13.96
CA GLY A 55 8.02 -2.80 13.64
C GLY A 55 7.76 -2.50 12.15
N LEU A 56 7.51 -1.23 11.81
CA LEU A 56 7.27 -0.83 10.41
C LEU A 56 8.44 -1.19 9.48
N ASP A 57 9.68 -1.02 9.92
CA ASP A 57 10.86 -1.38 9.11
C ASP A 57 10.98 -2.89 8.91
N GLU A 58 10.63 -3.68 9.93
CA GLU A 58 10.61 -5.15 9.82
C GLU A 58 9.48 -5.59 8.86
N ALA A 59 8.29 -5.01 8.98
CA ALA A 59 7.16 -5.29 8.11
C ALA A 59 7.47 -4.92 6.65
N ALA A 60 8.11 -3.77 6.42
CA ALA A 60 8.51 -3.33 5.10
C ALA A 60 9.52 -4.31 4.45
N ARG A 61 10.49 -4.82 5.22
CA ARG A 61 11.42 -5.85 4.72
C ARG A 61 10.70 -7.14 4.34
N VAL A 62 9.74 -7.59 5.15
CA VAL A 62 8.95 -8.79 4.85
C VAL A 62 8.14 -8.62 3.57
N LEU A 63 7.45 -7.49 3.41
CA LEU A 63 6.71 -7.16 2.19
C LEU A 63 7.63 -7.14 0.97
N ALA A 64 8.76 -6.44 1.06
CA ALA A 64 9.74 -6.38 -0.03
C ALA A 64 10.30 -7.77 -0.40
N ALA A 65 10.61 -8.62 0.58
CA ALA A 65 11.07 -9.99 0.34
C ALA A 65 9.98 -10.86 -0.34
N CYS A 66 8.71 -10.54 -0.10
CA CYS A 66 7.56 -11.17 -0.73
C CYS A 66 7.21 -10.56 -2.11
N GLY A 67 7.98 -9.57 -2.59
CA GLY A 67 7.71 -8.88 -3.85
C GLY A 67 6.52 -7.91 -3.80
N ALA A 68 6.09 -7.52 -2.60
CA ALA A 68 5.00 -6.58 -2.40
C ALA A 68 5.53 -5.13 -2.23
N PRO A 69 4.82 -4.11 -2.74
CA PRO A 69 5.13 -2.69 -2.55
C PRO A 69 4.92 -2.29 -1.08
N PRO A 70 6.00 -2.07 -0.29
CA PRO A 70 5.88 -2.04 1.16
C PRO A 70 5.00 -0.90 1.69
N ARG A 71 5.14 0.31 1.14
CA ARG A 71 4.42 1.48 1.67
C ARG A 71 2.96 1.43 1.28
N ALA A 72 2.66 1.10 0.02
CA ALA A 72 1.29 0.98 -0.44
C ALA A 72 0.51 -0.04 0.39
N THR A 73 1.07 -1.23 0.55
CA THR A 73 0.46 -2.32 1.32
C THR A 73 0.27 -1.96 2.80
N MET A 74 1.27 -1.35 3.45
CA MET A 74 1.15 -0.91 4.85
C MET A 74 0.13 0.21 5.02
N ILE A 75 0.08 1.20 4.13
CA ILE A 75 -0.88 2.31 4.21
C ILE A 75 -2.31 1.79 4.10
N LEU A 76 -2.58 0.88 3.16
CA LEU A 76 -3.90 0.26 3.02
C LEU A 76 -4.28 -0.55 4.27
N ALA A 77 -3.36 -1.36 4.79
CA ALA A 77 -3.59 -2.12 6.02
C ALA A 77 -3.93 -1.20 7.20
N LEU A 78 -3.13 -0.15 7.42
CA LEU A 78 -3.33 0.80 8.51
C LEU A 78 -4.57 1.68 8.33
N ALA A 79 -5.07 1.82 7.10
CA ALA A 79 -6.33 2.48 6.80
C ALA A 79 -7.56 1.55 6.97
N GLY A 80 -7.37 0.30 7.40
CA GLY A 80 -8.44 -0.69 7.53
C GLY A 80 -8.97 -1.18 6.17
N GLN A 81 -8.10 -1.18 5.15
CA GLN A 81 -8.38 -1.66 3.80
C GLN A 81 -7.54 -2.91 3.50
N GLU A 82 -7.53 -3.87 4.43
CA GLU A 82 -6.73 -5.11 4.30
C GLU A 82 -7.09 -5.92 3.06
N ASP A 83 -8.37 -5.95 2.69
CA ASP A 83 -8.83 -6.68 1.49
C ASP A 83 -8.20 -6.09 0.23
N LEU A 84 -8.22 -4.76 0.07
CA LEU A 84 -7.56 -4.06 -1.04
C LEU A 84 -6.03 -4.21 -0.97
N ALA A 85 -5.46 -4.20 0.24
CA ALA A 85 -4.03 -4.41 0.43
C ALA A 85 -3.58 -5.78 -0.07
N CYS A 86 -4.38 -6.83 0.14
CA CYS A 86 -4.14 -8.17 -0.37
C CYS A 86 -4.39 -8.24 -1.88
N GLU A 87 -5.53 -7.72 -2.35
CA GLU A 87 -5.94 -7.78 -3.77
C GLU A 87 -4.91 -7.11 -4.69
N TRP A 88 -4.41 -5.93 -4.31
CA TRP A 88 -3.53 -5.13 -5.17
C TRP A 88 -2.05 -5.40 -4.96
N MET A 89 -1.68 -6.25 -4.00
CA MET A 89 -0.31 -6.48 -3.54
C MET A 89 0.66 -6.88 -4.67
N HIS A 90 0.19 -7.70 -5.60
CA HIS A 90 1.00 -8.27 -6.68
C HIS A 90 0.51 -7.82 -8.07
N GLY A 91 -0.10 -6.64 -8.16
CA GLY A 91 -0.58 -6.05 -9.41
C GLY A 91 -0.10 -4.61 -9.63
N GLU A 92 -0.33 -4.10 -10.84
CA GLU A 92 0.05 -2.74 -11.26
C GLU A 92 -0.52 -1.66 -10.34
N MET A 93 -1.69 -1.90 -9.73
CA MET A 93 -2.29 -0.95 -8.78
C MET A 93 -1.44 -0.78 -7.52
N GLY A 94 -0.81 -1.86 -7.02
CA GLY A 94 0.09 -1.78 -5.86
C GLY A 94 1.35 -0.98 -6.17
N GLU A 95 1.98 -1.25 -7.33
CA GLU A 95 3.16 -0.50 -7.80
C GLU A 95 2.83 0.97 -8.05
N PHE A 96 1.68 1.24 -8.69
CA PHE A 96 1.17 2.59 -8.90
C PHE A 96 1.01 3.34 -7.57
N LEU A 97 0.41 2.70 -6.56
CA LEU A 97 0.22 3.33 -5.25
C LEU A 97 1.55 3.59 -4.52
N GLU A 98 2.54 2.72 -4.66
CA GLU A 98 3.87 2.90 -4.06
C GLU A 98 4.52 4.20 -4.56
N GLU A 99 4.49 4.42 -5.88
CA GLU A 99 5.00 5.65 -6.50
C GLU A 99 4.08 6.84 -6.18
N PHE A 100 2.77 6.65 -6.27
CA PHE A 100 1.81 7.73 -6.03
C PHE A 100 1.93 8.28 -4.60
N PHE A 101 2.03 7.43 -3.58
CA PHE A 101 2.16 7.87 -2.19
C PHE A 101 3.48 8.56 -1.90
N THR A 102 4.57 8.20 -2.58
CA THR A 102 5.88 8.84 -2.40
C THR A 102 5.97 10.18 -3.14
N SER A 103 5.35 10.29 -4.32
CA SER A 103 5.39 11.49 -5.16
C SER A 103 4.32 12.53 -4.81
N LEU A 104 3.11 12.12 -4.41
CA LEU A 104 1.98 13.02 -4.17
C LEU A 104 2.26 14.16 -3.17
N PRO A 105 2.89 13.94 -2.00
CA PRO A 105 3.14 15.02 -1.05
C PRO A 105 3.98 16.16 -1.63
N VAL A 106 4.99 15.82 -2.43
CA VAL A 106 5.85 16.81 -3.10
C VAL A 106 5.06 17.60 -4.14
N HIS A 107 4.22 16.93 -4.94
CA HIS A 107 3.37 17.59 -5.92
C HIS A 107 2.29 18.48 -5.27
N LEU A 108 1.70 18.05 -4.16
CA LEU A 108 0.76 18.85 -3.38
C LEU A 108 1.43 20.13 -2.85
N GLN A 109 2.59 20.01 -2.20
CA GLN A 109 3.34 21.15 -1.68
C GLN A 109 3.65 22.17 -2.77
N ARG A 110 4.13 21.70 -3.94
CA ARG A 110 4.48 22.56 -5.08
C ARG A 110 3.26 23.24 -5.70
N THR A 111 2.15 22.53 -5.84
CA THR A 111 0.96 23.00 -6.57
C THR A 111 0.06 23.90 -5.72
N LEU A 112 -0.10 23.56 -4.43
CA LEU A 112 -0.92 24.33 -3.50
C LEU A 112 -0.16 25.55 -2.98
N GLY A 113 1.14 25.40 -2.71
CA GLY A 113 1.98 26.48 -2.17
C GLY A 113 1.34 27.09 -0.91
N ARG A 114 1.11 28.41 -0.94
CA ARG A 114 0.48 29.14 0.18
C ARG A 114 -0.97 28.74 0.45
N ARG A 115 -1.66 28.13 -0.51
CA ARG A 115 -3.06 27.68 -0.35
C ARG A 115 -3.21 26.40 0.48
N ILE A 116 -2.10 25.81 0.95
CA ILE A 116 -2.16 24.61 1.80
C ILE A 116 -2.96 24.89 3.09
N ASP A 117 -2.91 26.13 3.60
CA ASP A 117 -3.65 26.59 4.78
C ASP A 117 -5.18 26.67 4.56
N ASP A 118 -5.62 26.66 3.30
CA ASP A 118 -7.03 26.68 2.92
C ASP A 118 -7.65 25.27 2.88
N LEU A 119 -6.84 24.20 3.00
CA LEU A 119 -7.36 22.84 2.99
C LEU A 119 -8.31 22.59 4.16
N ARG A 120 -9.36 21.80 3.89
CA ARG A 120 -10.34 21.38 4.89
C ARG A 120 -10.42 19.85 4.91
N PRO A 121 -10.22 19.17 6.05
CA PRO A 121 -10.22 17.70 6.12
C PRO A 121 -11.48 17.04 5.56
N ARG A 122 -12.65 17.67 5.74
CA ARG A 122 -13.93 17.20 5.19
C ARG A 122 -13.97 17.06 3.66
N TRP A 123 -13.05 17.68 2.94
CA TRP A 123 -12.96 17.56 1.48
C TRP A 123 -12.22 16.30 1.02
N ALA A 124 -11.53 15.57 1.91
CA ALA A 124 -10.68 14.44 1.55
C ALA A 124 -11.43 13.39 0.72
N GLY A 125 -12.62 12.96 1.16
CA GLY A 125 -13.42 11.96 0.44
C GLY A 125 -13.85 12.43 -0.96
N GLY A 126 -14.35 13.67 -1.08
CA GLY A 126 -14.73 14.23 -2.38
C GLY A 126 -13.53 14.43 -3.33
N THR A 127 -12.37 14.78 -2.77
CA THR A 127 -11.12 14.92 -3.53
C THR A 127 -10.61 13.56 -4.01
N ALA A 128 -10.65 12.53 -3.17
CA ALA A 128 -10.30 11.16 -3.56
C ALA A 128 -11.18 10.67 -4.73
N GLN A 129 -12.49 10.94 -4.69
CA GLN A 129 -13.39 10.63 -5.80
C GLN A 129 -13.03 11.40 -7.09
N LEU A 130 -12.60 12.66 -6.99
CA LEU A 130 -12.14 13.44 -8.15
C LEU A 130 -10.86 12.84 -8.75
N VAL A 131 -9.89 12.44 -7.92
CA VAL A 131 -8.67 11.76 -8.36
C VAL A 131 -9.02 10.44 -9.06
N ALA A 132 -9.91 9.62 -8.48
CA ALA A 132 -10.34 8.37 -9.10
C ALA A 132 -10.98 8.59 -10.49
N ARG A 133 -11.86 9.58 -10.64
CA ARG A 133 -12.44 9.93 -11.95
C ARG A 133 -11.40 10.43 -12.95
N MET A 134 -10.42 11.20 -12.49
CA MET A 134 -9.34 11.69 -13.35
C MET A 134 -8.47 10.53 -13.85
N LEU A 135 -8.15 9.56 -12.99
CA LEU A 135 -7.42 8.35 -13.37
C LEU A 135 -8.20 7.52 -14.40
N ALA A 136 -9.50 7.28 -14.16
CA ALA A 136 -10.35 6.57 -15.12
C ALA A 136 -10.34 7.24 -16.50
N LYS A 137 -10.51 8.57 -16.53
CA LYS A 137 -10.45 9.33 -17.77
C LYS A 137 -9.09 9.22 -18.46
N HIS A 138 -7.98 9.29 -17.72
CA HIS A 138 -6.65 9.12 -18.30
C HIS A 138 -6.48 7.75 -18.93
N ILE A 139 -6.95 6.68 -18.28
CA ILE A 139 -6.91 5.31 -18.83
C ILE A 139 -7.68 5.26 -20.16
N ASP A 140 -8.90 5.81 -20.19
CA ASP A 140 -9.71 5.86 -21.42
C ASP A 140 -9.01 6.66 -22.53
N ASP A 141 -8.43 7.82 -22.19
CA ASP A 141 -7.71 8.67 -23.14
C ASP A 141 -6.47 7.96 -23.72
N PHE A 142 -5.74 7.18 -22.91
CA PHE A 142 -4.60 6.37 -23.39
C PHE A 142 -5.07 5.23 -24.29
N ALA A 143 -6.09 4.48 -23.88
CA ALA A 143 -6.63 3.37 -24.68
C ALA A 143 -7.11 3.85 -26.07
N ASN A 144 -7.79 5.00 -26.11
CA ASN A 144 -8.26 5.60 -27.36
C ASN A 144 -7.11 6.04 -28.28
N ARG A 145 -6.00 6.53 -27.71
CA ARG A 145 -4.80 6.90 -28.48
C ARG A 145 -4.09 5.68 -29.05
N ASP A 146 -3.99 4.60 -28.29
CA ASP A 146 -3.37 3.35 -28.76
C ASP A 146 -4.17 2.70 -29.90
N ILE A 147 -5.50 2.75 -29.83
CA ILE A 147 -6.39 2.34 -30.93
C ILE A 147 -6.17 3.21 -32.18
N ALA A 148 -6.08 4.53 -32.01
CA ALA A 148 -5.84 5.45 -33.12
C ALA A 148 -4.45 5.25 -33.77
N MET A 149 -3.44 4.84 -33.00
CA MET A 149 -2.08 4.58 -33.49
C MET A 149 -1.90 3.19 -34.13
N SER A 150 -2.80 2.24 -33.85
CA SER A 150 -2.74 0.86 -34.37
C SER A 150 -3.57 0.63 -35.64
N LEU A 151 -4.38 1.60 -36.04
CA LEU A 151 -5.09 1.57 -37.33
C LEU A 151 -4.15 1.95 -38.49
N PRO A 152 -4.07 1.14 -39.56
CA PRO A 152 -3.27 1.49 -40.74
C PRO A 152 -3.86 2.73 -41.42
N ARG A 153 -2.98 3.65 -41.82
CA ARG A 153 -3.33 4.86 -42.58
C ARG A 153 -3.86 4.54 -43.97
#